data_AF-A0A534TBF3-F1
#
_entry.id   AF-A0A534TBF3-F1
#
_cell.length_a   1.000
_cell.length_b   1.000
_cell.length_c   1.000
_cell.angle_alpha   90.00
_cell.angle_beta   90.00
_cell.angle_gamma   90.00
#
_symmetry.space_group_name_H-M   'P 1'
#
loop_
_entity.id
_entity.type
_entity.pdbx_description
1 polymer ?
#
loop_
_entity_poly.entity_id
_entity_poly.type
_entity_poly.pdbx_seq_one_letter_code
_entity_poly.pdbx_strand_id
1 'polypeptide(L)'
;SALQIPLRKRVAGAALEVAKVAAADAVLKLALDTKASFYRVQGALQMLELRRTVVSATAVARDIAERQHEAGNISDLDLASQVAQNEDAKLELASAESAVVSDREELNTLLGLWGELTTWKTAARLPTLPRADVASTGLETLAVFQRLDLEEARLRTGGAMAQYRMGRLYGLIPNASMGAAAQRELDGAWSLGPALDIPIPLFDQRQALLASAAARVRGNQERYAALAVGIRAQVRRAWSGLEAARARAEYFEKVVLPLHARIVEETQRKYNGMFIGVFQLLQAKRDQVDAGRRYVEALSGYWVSRVDLERAVGGELRLEESSPPTTPTPAGEPAMNHQQHHQGG
;
A
#
# COMPACT_ATOMS: atom_id res chain seq x y z
N SER A 1 -0.27 -8.55 46.75
CA SER A 1 -1.26 -7.77 47.51
C SER A 1 -2.47 -7.43 46.64
N ALA A 2 -3.69 -7.60 47.15
CA ALA A 2 -4.92 -7.37 46.38
C ALA A 2 -5.08 -5.91 45.87
N LEU A 3 -4.56 -4.92 46.61
CA LEU A 3 -4.52 -3.50 46.22
C LEU A 3 -3.90 -3.24 44.83
N GLN A 4 -3.03 -4.13 44.33
CA GLN A 4 -2.40 -3.96 43.01
C GLN A 4 -3.27 -4.43 41.84
N ILE A 5 -4.37 -5.14 42.06
CA ILE A 5 -5.25 -5.66 40.99
C ILE A 5 -5.81 -4.54 40.09
N PRO A 6 -6.43 -3.46 40.59
CA PRO A 6 -6.92 -2.37 39.73
C PRO A 6 -5.79 -1.63 38.98
N LEU A 7 -4.60 -1.53 39.59
CA LEU A 7 -3.43 -0.92 38.96
C LEU A 7 -2.94 -1.76 37.77
N ARG A 8 -2.81 -3.09 37.96
CA ARG A 8 -2.46 -4.04 36.89
C ARG A 8 -3.53 -4.05 35.79
N LYS A 9 -4.82 -4.01 36.14
CA LYS A 9 -5.94 -3.94 35.17
C LYS A 9 -5.88 -2.68 34.30
N ARG A 10 -5.53 -1.50 34.86
CA ARG A 10 -5.34 -0.26 34.07
C ARG A 10 -4.14 -0.34 33.12
N VAL A 11 -3.00 -0.88 33.57
CA VAL A 11 -1.81 -1.05 32.72
C VAL A 11 -2.07 -2.06 31.60
N ALA A 12 -2.75 -3.17 31.90
CA ALA A 12 -3.18 -4.15 30.90
C ALA A 12 -4.16 -3.54 29.88
N GLY A 13 -5.11 -2.70 30.30
CA GLY A 13 -5.99 -1.97 29.40
C GLY A 13 -5.24 -1.04 28.44
N ALA A 14 -4.29 -0.25 28.94
CA ALA A 14 -3.46 0.61 28.09
C ALA A 14 -2.60 -0.19 27.09
N ALA A 15 -2.09 -1.36 27.49
CA ALA A 15 -1.37 -2.27 26.59
C ALA A 15 -2.29 -2.91 25.54
N LEU A 16 -3.54 -3.22 25.90
CA LEU A 16 -4.55 -3.77 24.99
C LEU A 16 -4.93 -2.78 23.88
N GLU A 17 -5.13 -1.49 24.20
CA GLU A 17 -5.44 -0.50 23.17
C GLU A 17 -4.26 -0.29 22.19
N VAL A 18 -3.02 -0.29 22.69
CA VAL A 18 -1.81 -0.31 21.83
C VAL A 18 -1.80 -1.55 20.93
N ALA A 19 -2.09 -2.74 21.47
CA ALA A 19 -2.10 -3.98 20.70
C ALA A 19 -3.20 -4.03 19.64
N LYS A 20 -4.40 -3.47 19.91
CA LYS A 20 -5.48 -3.33 18.91
C LYS A 20 -5.06 -2.46 17.74
N VAL A 21 -4.47 -1.29 18.01
CA VAL A 21 -4.03 -0.36 16.97
C VAL A 21 -2.89 -0.95 16.15
N ALA A 22 -1.93 -1.63 16.80
CA ALA A 22 -0.85 -2.35 16.12
C ALA A 22 -1.37 -3.49 15.22
N ALA A 23 -2.40 -4.22 15.65
CA ALA A 23 -3.02 -5.27 14.84
C ALA A 23 -3.77 -4.69 13.63
N ALA A 24 -4.48 -3.56 13.81
CA ALA A 24 -5.15 -2.86 12.70
C ALA A 24 -4.14 -2.28 11.68
N ASP A 25 -3.01 -1.75 12.16
CA ASP A 25 -1.89 -1.26 11.33
C ASP A 25 -1.26 -2.40 10.51
N ALA A 26 -1.05 -3.57 11.13
CA ALA A 26 -0.56 -4.76 10.44
C ALA A 26 -1.54 -5.28 9.36
N VAL A 27 -2.85 -5.29 9.63
CA VAL A 27 -3.88 -5.67 8.65
C VAL A 27 -3.94 -4.67 7.48
N LEU A 28 -3.86 -3.36 7.76
CA LEU A 28 -3.83 -2.32 6.72
C LEU A 28 -2.59 -2.45 5.83
N LYS A 29 -1.41 -2.70 6.43
CA LYS A 29 -0.16 -2.94 5.68
C LYS A 29 -0.28 -4.16 4.79
N LEU A 30 -0.72 -5.30 5.33
CA LEU A 30 -0.93 -6.52 4.55
C LEU A 30 -1.87 -6.30 3.35
N ALA A 31 -2.97 -5.57 3.55
CA ALA A 31 -3.93 -5.26 2.47
C ALA A 31 -3.31 -4.37 1.37
N LEU A 32 -2.52 -3.36 1.74
CA LEU A 32 -1.84 -2.48 0.79
C LEU A 32 -0.68 -3.17 0.08
N ASP A 33 0.10 -4.00 0.78
CA ASP A 33 1.19 -4.75 0.19
C ASP A 33 0.66 -5.81 -0.79
N THR A 34 -0.46 -6.47 -0.44
CA THR A 34 -1.24 -7.33 -1.36
C THR A 34 -1.73 -6.55 -2.58
N LYS A 35 -2.28 -5.35 -2.42
CA LYS A 35 -2.78 -4.50 -3.53
C LYS A 35 -1.64 -4.07 -4.47
N ALA A 36 -0.49 -3.71 -3.93
CA ALA A 36 0.71 -3.37 -4.72
C ALA A 36 1.29 -4.59 -5.45
N SER A 37 1.30 -5.77 -4.82
CA SER A 37 1.72 -7.03 -5.44
C SER A 37 0.77 -7.47 -6.55
N PHE A 38 -0.55 -7.34 -6.36
CA PHE A 38 -1.56 -7.61 -7.38
C PHE A 38 -1.36 -6.78 -8.66
N TYR A 39 -1.12 -5.47 -8.53
CA TYR A 39 -0.82 -4.63 -9.70
C TYR A 39 0.50 -5.01 -10.38
N ARG A 40 1.53 -5.44 -9.63
CA ARG A 40 2.78 -5.97 -10.22
C ARG A 40 2.52 -7.22 -11.04
N VAL A 41 1.76 -8.21 -10.53
CA VAL A 41 1.38 -9.39 -11.32
C VAL A 41 0.60 -9.01 -12.58
N GLN A 42 -0.34 -8.06 -12.52
CA GLN A 42 -1.05 -7.60 -13.72
C GLN A 42 -0.11 -6.93 -14.74
N GLY A 43 0.85 -6.13 -14.27
CA GLY A 43 1.90 -5.55 -15.10
C GLY A 43 2.80 -6.61 -15.74
N ALA A 44 3.22 -7.62 -14.99
CA ALA A 44 4.05 -8.72 -15.47
C ALA A 44 3.31 -9.60 -16.49
N LEU A 45 2.02 -9.90 -16.28
CA LEU A 45 1.20 -10.64 -17.25
C LEU A 45 1.02 -9.86 -18.57
N GLN A 46 0.81 -8.55 -18.50
CA GLN A 46 0.72 -7.70 -19.69
C GLN A 46 2.08 -7.51 -20.38
N MET A 47 3.17 -7.48 -19.62
CA MET A 47 4.55 -7.50 -20.13
C MET A 47 4.84 -8.80 -20.90
N LEU A 48 4.42 -9.93 -20.35
CA LEU A 48 4.53 -11.25 -20.98
C LEU A 48 3.73 -11.34 -22.28
N GLU A 49 2.51 -10.79 -22.31
CA GLU A 49 1.72 -10.67 -23.55
C GLU A 49 2.52 -9.95 -24.65
N LEU A 50 3.10 -8.79 -24.34
CA LEU A 50 3.92 -8.01 -25.27
C LEU A 50 5.20 -8.73 -25.70
N ARG A 51 5.95 -9.35 -24.77
CA ARG A 51 7.18 -10.09 -25.11
C ARG A 51 6.92 -11.26 -26.05
N ARG A 52 5.79 -11.96 -25.92
CA ARG A 52 5.37 -13.02 -26.86
C ARG A 52 5.09 -12.45 -28.26
N THR A 53 4.49 -11.27 -28.36
CA THR A 53 4.35 -10.55 -29.65
C THR A 53 5.70 -10.18 -30.26
N VAL A 54 6.67 -9.71 -29.46
CA VAL A 54 8.02 -9.38 -29.95
C VAL A 54 8.73 -10.62 -30.51
N VAL A 55 8.73 -11.76 -29.80
CA VAL A 55 9.35 -13.00 -30.28
C VAL A 55 8.74 -13.50 -31.58
N SER A 56 7.41 -13.43 -31.72
CA SER A 56 6.72 -13.78 -32.96
C SER A 56 7.13 -12.85 -34.13
N ALA A 57 7.21 -11.54 -33.89
CA ALA A 57 7.60 -10.57 -34.90
C ALA A 57 9.09 -10.65 -35.29
N THR A 58 10.00 -10.95 -34.35
CA THR A 58 11.42 -11.12 -34.67
C THR A 58 11.71 -12.46 -35.35
N ALA A 59 10.97 -13.53 -35.06
CA ALA A 59 11.09 -14.79 -35.79
C ALA A 59 10.74 -14.62 -37.28
N VAL A 60 9.58 -14.00 -37.58
CA VAL A 60 9.20 -13.69 -38.97
C VAL A 60 10.23 -12.78 -39.67
N ALA A 61 10.81 -11.81 -38.95
CA ALA A 61 11.87 -10.95 -39.51
C ALA A 61 13.17 -11.72 -39.83
N ARG A 62 13.54 -12.70 -39.02
CA ARG A 62 14.68 -13.60 -39.25
C ARG A 62 14.42 -14.51 -40.46
N ASP A 63 13.26 -15.16 -40.54
CA ASP A 63 12.90 -16.04 -41.66
C ASP A 63 12.87 -15.27 -43.01
N ILE A 64 12.49 -13.99 -42.96
CA ILE A 64 12.54 -13.06 -44.11
C ILE A 64 13.98 -12.65 -44.46
N ALA A 65 14.90 -12.61 -43.49
CA ALA A 65 16.31 -12.34 -43.73
C ALA A 65 17.03 -13.56 -44.32
N GLU A 66 16.83 -14.75 -43.75
CA GLU A 66 17.39 -16.02 -44.24
C GLU A 66 17.12 -16.19 -45.74
N ARG A 67 15.86 -16.07 -46.17
CA ARG A 67 15.46 -16.19 -47.59
C ARG A 67 15.99 -15.08 -48.49
N GLN A 68 16.22 -13.87 -47.97
CA GLN A 68 16.82 -12.79 -48.74
C GLN A 68 18.34 -12.97 -48.88
N HIS A 69 19.00 -13.56 -47.87
CA HIS A 69 20.41 -13.91 -47.90
C HIS A 69 20.70 -15.08 -48.85
N GLU A 70 19.89 -16.14 -48.81
CA GLU A 70 19.89 -17.24 -49.79
C GLU A 70 19.74 -16.74 -51.23
N ALA A 71 18.95 -15.67 -51.43
CA ALA A 71 18.74 -15.02 -52.72
C ALA A 71 19.75 -13.88 -53.04
N GLY A 72 20.77 -13.67 -52.21
CA GLY A 72 21.84 -12.68 -52.43
C GLY A 72 21.45 -11.21 -52.27
N ASN A 73 20.31 -10.91 -51.63
CA ASN A 73 19.75 -9.55 -51.51
C ASN A 73 20.16 -8.79 -50.24
N ILE A 74 20.75 -9.46 -49.24
CA ILE A 74 21.28 -8.84 -48.01
C ILE A 74 22.64 -9.43 -47.63
N SER A 75 23.39 -8.74 -46.77
CA SER A 75 24.70 -9.20 -46.31
C SER A 75 24.63 -10.17 -45.13
N ASP A 76 25.76 -10.87 -44.86
CA ASP A 76 25.94 -11.68 -43.65
C ASP A 76 25.68 -10.87 -42.36
N LEU A 77 26.03 -9.58 -42.36
CA LEU A 77 25.82 -8.66 -41.24
C LEU A 77 24.33 -8.37 -41.01
N ASP A 78 23.55 -8.20 -42.08
CA ASP A 78 22.10 -7.97 -41.98
C ASP A 78 21.41 -9.21 -41.43
N LEU A 79 21.76 -10.41 -41.94
CA LEU A 79 21.26 -11.69 -41.46
C LEU A 79 21.62 -11.90 -39.98
N ALA A 80 22.89 -11.77 -39.61
CA ALA A 80 23.37 -11.90 -38.23
C ALA A 80 22.67 -10.91 -37.29
N SER A 81 22.37 -9.69 -37.76
CA SER A 81 21.61 -8.70 -36.99
C SER A 81 20.16 -9.14 -36.73
N GLN A 82 19.47 -9.73 -37.70
CA GLN A 82 18.11 -10.23 -37.49
C GLN A 82 18.08 -11.49 -36.61
N VAL A 83 19.08 -12.37 -36.73
CA VAL A 83 19.25 -13.55 -35.86
C VAL A 83 19.46 -13.12 -34.42
N ALA A 84 20.44 -12.24 -34.15
CA ALA A 84 20.70 -11.72 -32.80
C ALA A 84 19.44 -11.09 -32.16
N GLN A 85 18.73 -10.25 -32.91
CA GLN A 85 17.47 -9.62 -32.47
C GLN A 85 16.35 -10.63 -32.17
N ASN A 86 16.38 -11.83 -32.76
CA ASN A 86 15.43 -12.90 -32.41
C ASN A 86 15.86 -13.67 -31.15
N GLU A 87 17.16 -13.90 -30.93
CA GLU A 87 17.64 -14.54 -29.71
C GLU A 87 17.49 -13.61 -28.48
N ASP A 88 17.84 -12.33 -28.60
CA ASP A 88 17.61 -11.31 -27.56
C ASP A 88 16.14 -11.25 -27.14
N ALA A 89 15.22 -11.31 -28.11
CA ALA A 89 13.78 -11.34 -27.83
C ALA A 89 13.35 -12.57 -27.03
N LYS A 90 13.97 -13.74 -27.25
CA LYS A 90 13.68 -14.98 -26.48
C LYS A 90 14.20 -14.88 -25.05
N LEU A 91 15.38 -14.30 -24.84
CA LEU A 91 15.93 -14.06 -23.50
C LEU A 91 15.03 -13.10 -22.69
N GLU A 92 14.53 -12.05 -23.35
CA GLU A 92 13.57 -11.11 -22.79
C GLU A 92 12.19 -11.73 -22.52
N LEU A 93 11.75 -12.71 -23.33
CA LEU A 93 10.55 -13.49 -23.06
C LEU A 93 10.75 -14.40 -21.83
N ALA A 94 11.84 -15.18 -21.77
CA ALA A 94 12.15 -16.04 -20.63
C ALA A 94 12.26 -15.23 -19.32
N SER A 95 12.80 -14.01 -19.40
CA SER A 95 12.87 -13.07 -18.27
C SER A 95 11.48 -12.62 -17.80
N ALA A 96 10.56 -12.33 -18.72
CA ALA A 96 9.17 -11.98 -18.40
C ALA A 96 8.37 -13.18 -17.85
N GLU A 97 8.63 -14.41 -18.33
CA GLU A 97 8.01 -15.63 -17.79
C GLU A 97 8.48 -15.92 -16.36
N SER A 98 9.78 -15.74 -16.08
CA SER A 98 10.34 -15.79 -14.72
C SER A 98 9.74 -14.73 -13.79
N ALA A 99 9.61 -13.49 -14.27
CA ALA A 99 9.00 -12.40 -13.50
C ALA A 99 7.53 -12.69 -13.12
N VAL A 100 6.73 -13.24 -14.06
CA VAL A 100 5.34 -13.64 -13.78
C VAL A 100 5.26 -14.73 -12.71
N VAL A 101 6.20 -15.68 -12.66
CA VAL A 101 6.26 -16.68 -11.58
C VAL A 101 6.65 -15.99 -10.26
N SER A 102 7.68 -15.14 -10.26
CA SER A 102 8.17 -14.46 -9.07
C SER A 102 7.12 -13.58 -8.40
N ASP A 103 6.46 -12.69 -9.16
CA ASP A 103 5.42 -11.81 -8.63
C ASP A 103 4.18 -12.61 -8.15
N ARG A 104 3.85 -13.74 -8.80
CA ARG A 104 2.76 -14.62 -8.35
C ARG A 104 3.05 -15.28 -7.02
N GLU A 105 4.27 -15.76 -6.79
CA GLU A 105 4.61 -16.39 -5.50
C GLU A 105 4.73 -15.38 -4.35
N GLU A 106 5.13 -14.12 -4.63
CA GLU A 106 5.02 -13.04 -3.64
C GLU A 106 3.54 -12.78 -3.29
N LEU A 107 2.65 -12.73 -4.28
CA LEU A 107 1.22 -12.54 -4.04
C LEU A 107 0.58 -13.75 -3.34
N ASN A 108 0.96 -14.99 -3.67
CA ASN A 108 0.54 -16.20 -2.95
C ASN A 108 0.96 -16.12 -1.48
N THR A 109 2.17 -15.64 -1.20
CA THR A 109 2.69 -15.46 0.17
C THR A 109 1.85 -14.44 0.95
N LEU A 110 1.52 -13.30 0.34
CA LEU A 110 0.71 -12.24 0.95
C LEU A 110 -0.76 -12.66 1.16
N LEU A 111 -1.33 -13.43 0.23
CA LEU A 111 -2.68 -13.98 0.33
C LEU A 111 -2.77 -15.24 1.22
N GLY A 112 -1.64 -15.82 1.62
CA GLY A 112 -1.59 -17.07 2.40
C GLY A 112 -2.08 -18.30 1.62
N LEU A 113 -1.76 -18.40 0.32
CA LEU A 113 -2.21 -19.48 -0.56
C LEU A 113 -1.11 -20.52 -0.81
N TRP A 114 -1.50 -21.81 -0.89
CA TRP A 114 -0.60 -22.91 -1.20
C TRP A 114 -1.33 -24.04 -1.96
N GLY A 115 -0.57 -24.89 -2.67
CA GLY A 115 -1.13 -25.99 -3.45
C GLY A 115 -2.14 -25.51 -4.49
N GLU A 116 -3.25 -26.24 -4.66
CA GLU A 116 -4.32 -25.92 -5.60
C GLU A 116 -4.87 -24.48 -5.48
N LEU A 117 -4.76 -23.84 -4.31
CA LEU A 117 -5.24 -22.47 -4.10
C LEU A 117 -4.45 -21.42 -4.89
N THR A 118 -3.24 -21.73 -5.38
CA THR A 118 -2.43 -20.82 -6.21
C THR A 118 -2.91 -20.75 -7.67
N THR A 119 -3.90 -21.56 -8.07
CA THR A 119 -4.44 -21.64 -9.44
C THR A 119 -5.42 -20.51 -9.80
N TRP A 120 -5.50 -19.47 -8.97
CA TRP A 120 -6.35 -18.29 -9.17
C TRP A 120 -6.02 -17.53 -10.46
N LYS A 121 -7.05 -16.89 -11.03
CA LYS A 121 -6.99 -16.11 -12.28
C LYS A 121 -7.27 -14.63 -12.00
N THR A 122 -6.73 -13.75 -12.83
CA THR A 122 -6.94 -12.29 -12.78
C THR A 122 -7.16 -11.74 -14.19
N ALA A 123 -7.62 -10.49 -14.31
CA ALA A 123 -7.61 -9.78 -15.58
C ALA A 123 -6.15 -9.57 -16.04
N ALA A 124 -5.83 -9.99 -17.26
CA ALA A 124 -4.46 -10.08 -17.78
C ALA A 124 -3.78 -8.74 -18.11
N ARG A 125 -4.49 -7.62 -17.92
CA ARG A 125 -4.00 -6.26 -18.21
C ARG A 125 -4.33 -5.31 -17.07
N LEU A 126 -3.47 -4.31 -16.88
CA LEU A 126 -3.68 -3.22 -15.93
C LEU A 126 -4.89 -2.36 -16.33
N PRO A 127 -5.63 -1.77 -15.35
CA PRO A 127 -6.63 -0.77 -15.66
C PRO A 127 -6.00 0.47 -16.29
N THR A 128 -6.73 1.12 -17.21
CA THR A 128 -6.34 2.42 -17.79
C THR A 128 -6.28 3.52 -16.74
N LEU A 129 -5.50 4.57 -16.98
CA LEU A 129 -5.41 5.73 -16.09
C LEU A 129 -6.81 6.32 -15.79
N PRO A 130 -7.12 6.67 -14.53
CA PRO A 130 -8.36 7.34 -14.20
C PRO A 130 -8.32 8.81 -14.67
N ARG A 131 -9.47 9.36 -15.07
CA ARG A 131 -9.58 10.73 -15.59
C ARG A 131 -9.15 11.78 -14.55
N ALA A 132 -9.63 11.59 -13.32
CA ALA A 132 -9.25 12.37 -12.14
C ALA A 132 -8.45 11.50 -11.17
N ASP A 133 -7.66 12.14 -10.33
CA ASP A 133 -6.98 11.52 -9.19
C ASP A 133 -7.13 12.46 -7.99
N VAL A 134 -6.71 12.02 -6.81
CA VAL A 134 -6.95 12.74 -5.54
C VAL A 134 -6.32 14.13 -5.56
N ALA A 135 -6.96 15.12 -4.92
CA ALA A 135 -6.37 16.43 -4.71
C ALA A 135 -5.19 16.40 -3.72
N SER A 136 -4.15 17.19 -3.97
CA SER A 136 -2.99 17.33 -3.08
C SER A 136 -3.32 18.00 -1.73
N THR A 137 -4.39 18.80 -1.70
CA THR A 137 -4.81 19.60 -0.54
C THR A 137 -5.32 18.72 0.60
N GLY A 138 -4.75 18.90 1.79
CA GLY A 138 -5.21 18.24 3.02
C GLY A 138 -4.64 16.85 3.29
N LEU A 139 -3.91 16.23 2.34
CA LEU A 139 -3.34 14.88 2.51
C LEU A 139 -2.44 14.73 3.75
N GLU A 140 -1.62 15.72 4.08
CA GLU A 140 -0.81 15.72 5.31
C GLU A 140 -1.67 15.72 6.59
N THR A 141 -2.77 16.47 6.57
CA THR A 141 -3.70 16.57 7.70
C THR A 141 -4.46 15.25 7.85
N LEU A 142 -4.94 14.70 6.74
CA LEU A 142 -5.62 13.40 6.69
C LEU A 142 -4.72 12.28 7.25
N ALA A 143 -3.45 12.25 6.86
CA ALA A 143 -2.48 11.27 7.35
C ALA A 143 -2.21 11.37 8.85
N VAL A 144 -2.17 12.59 9.40
CA VAL A 144 -2.02 12.82 10.85
C VAL A 144 -3.26 12.37 11.64
N PHE A 145 -4.44 12.26 11.01
CA PHE A 145 -5.65 11.72 11.64
C PHE A 145 -5.89 10.23 11.40
N GLN A 146 -5.48 9.67 10.25
CA GLN A 146 -5.76 8.28 9.89
C GLN A 146 -4.66 7.29 10.32
N ARG A 147 -3.40 7.73 10.46
CA ARG A 147 -2.30 6.79 10.66
C ARG A 147 -2.27 6.14 12.04
N LEU A 148 -2.43 4.83 12.00
CA LEU A 148 -2.49 3.94 13.17
C LEU A 148 -1.15 3.89 13.91
N ASP A 149 0.01 3.98 13.24
CA ASP A 149 1.32 4.05 13.91
C ASP A 149 1.51 5.35 14.72
N LEU A 150 0.90 6.46 14.31
CA LEU A 150 0.91 7.71 15.07
C LEU A 150 -0.01 7.65 16.30
N GLU A 151 -1.20 7.05 16.19
CA GLU A 151 -2.08 6.82 17.34
C GLU A 151 -1.49 5.77 18.29
N GLU A 152 -0.79 4.75 17.80
CA GLU A 152 -0.03 3.81 18.62
C GLU A 152 1.06 4.54 19.44
N ALA A 153 1.80 5.46 18.81
CA ALA A 153 2.78 6.31 19.49
C ALA A 153 2.12 7.26 20.52
N ARG A 154 0.93 7.78 20.24
CA ARG A 154 0.13 8.59 21.17
C ARG A 154 -0.30 7.77 22.40
N LEU A 155 -0.85 6.58 22.19
CA LEU A 155 -1.28 5.66 23.25
C LEU A 155 -0.09 5.23 24.13
N ARG A 156 1.06 4.90 23.52
CA ARG A 156 2.32 4.63 24.26
C ARG A 156 2.79 5.83 25.08
N THR A 157 2.62 7.06 24.57
CA THR A 157 2.97 8.29 25.30
C THR A 157 2.03 8.53 26.49
N GLY A 158 0.71 8.38 26.29
CA GLY A 158 -0.29 8.46 27.35
C GLY A 158 -0.09 7.40 28.44
N GLY A 159 0.19 6.15 28.04
CA GLY A 159 0.51 5.06 28.96
C GLY A 159 1.76 5.31 29.80
N ALA A 160 2.84 5.81 29.19
CA ALA A 160 4.06 6.21 29.91
C ALA A 160 3.80 7.37 30.88
N MET A 161 2.99 8.36 30.48
CA MET A 161 2.64 9.50 31.33
C MET A 161 1.76 9.08 32.51
N ALA A 162 0.83 8.15 32.32
CA ALA A 162 0.04 7.55 33.38
C ALA A 162 0.94 6.80 34.38
N GLN A 163 1.87 5.96 33.88
CA GLN A 163 2.85 5.26 34.72
C GLN A 163 3.72 6.22 35.54
N TYR A 164 4.22 7.30 34.92
CA TYR A 164 4.99 8.35 35.61
C TYR A 164 4.16 9.04 36.71
N ARG A 165 2.93 9.47 36.40
CA ARG A 165 2.02 10.11 37.38
C ARG A 165 1.70 9.15 38.54
N MET A 166 1.44 7.88 38.26
CA MET A 166 1.17 6.85 39.27
C MET A 166 2.41 6.57 40.14
N GLY A 167 3.60 6.50 39.54
CA GLY A 167 4.87 6.36 40.26
C GLY A 167 5.15 7.56 41.18
N ARG A 168 4.83 8.78 40.74
CA ARG A 168 4.95 9.99 41.55
C ARG A 168 3.95 10.06 42.71
N LEU A 169 2.70 9.61 42.50
CA LEU A 169 1.64 9.68 43.51
C LEU A 169 1.67 8.56 44.54
N TYR A 170 2.02 7.33 44.13
CA TYR A 170 1.97 6.14 44.98
C TYR A 170 3.36 5.55 45.29
N GLY A 171 4.44 6.06 44.69
CA GLY A 171 5.80 5.54 44.90
C GLY A 171 6.33 5.69 46.32
N LEU A 172 5.78 6.66 47.08
CA LEU A 172 6.13 6.95 48.48
C LEU A 172 5.53 5.97 49.50
N ILE A 173 4.50 5.19 49.11
CA ILE A 173 3.88 4.17 49.97
C ILE A 173 4.03 2.80 49.28
N PRO A 174 5.24 2.21 49.29
CA PRO A 174 5.49 0.95 48.63
C PRO A 174 4.68 -0.19 49.27
N ASN A 175 4.01 -0.99 48.44
CA ASN A 175 3.53 -2.34 48.76
C ASN A 175 2.55 -2.52 49.96
N ALA A 176 2.00 -1.44 50.53
CA ALA A 176 1.09 -1.49 51.69
C ALA A 176 0.11 -2.68 51.60
N SER A 177 0.13 -3.52 52.63
CA SER A 177 -0.47 -4.85 52.59
C SER A 177 -1.39 -5.08 53.79
N MET A 178 -2.54 -5.69 53.54
CA MET A 178 -3.53 -6.02 54.55
C MET A 178 -3.76 -7.52 54.51
N GLY A 179 -3.77 -8.16 55.68
CA GLY A 179 -3.94 -9.60 55.85
C GLY A 179 -4.47 -9.94 57.24
N ALA A 180 -4.45 -11.22 57.59
CA ALA A 180 -4.71 -11.67 58.96
C ALA A 180 -3.38 -12.11 59.60
N ALA A 181 -3.12 -11.66 60.82
CA ALA A 181 -2.04 -12.16 61.65
C ALA A 181 -2.62 -13.04 62.75
N ALA A 182 -2.05 -14.23 62.93
CA ALA A 182 -2.31 -15.10 64.07
C ALA A 182 -1.10 -15.02 64.99
N GLN A 183 -1.28 -14.49 66.20
CA GLN A 183 -0.21 -14.36 67.19
C GLN A 183 -0.57 -15.19 68.42
N ARG A 184 0.44 -15.82 69.02
CA ARG A 184 0.27 -16.64 70.21
C ARG A 184 0.69 -15.85 71.44
N GLU A 185 -0.20 -15.77 72.41
CA GLU A 185 0.00 -15.03 73.66
C GLU A 185 0.76 -15.90 74.69
N LEU A 186 1.31 -15.26 75.74
CA LEU A 186 2.26 -15.91 76.68
C LEU A 186 1.63 -17.01 77.53
N ASP A 187 0.33 -16.86 77.79
CA ASP A 187 -0.60 -17.81 78.40
C ASP A 187 -1.13 -18.87 77.41
N GLY A 188 -0.63 -18.86 76.17
CA GLY A 188 -0.77 -19.95 75.19
C GLY A 188 -1.95 -19.85 74.23
N ALA A 189 -2.85 -18.88 74.44
CA ALA A 189 -3.96 -18.53 73.56
C ALA A 189 -3.49 -18.05 72.19
N TRP A 190 -4.38 -18.08 71.20
CA TRP A 190 -4.14 -17.56 69.85
C TRP A 190 -5.09 -16.40 69.57
N SER A 191 -4.56 -15.19 69.41
CA SER A 191 -5.31 -14.04 68.89
C SER A 191 -5.15 -13.96 67.37
N LEU A 192 -6.28 -13.88 66.67
CA LEU A 192 -6.37 -13.75 65.21
C LEU A 192 -6.98 -12.39 64.88
N GLY A 193 -6.20 -11.51 64.25
CA GLY A 193 -6.61 -10.13 63.98
C GLY A 193 -6.23 -9.63 62.59
N PRO A 194 -6.88 -8.55 62.10
CA PRO A 194 -6.48 -7.87 60.88
C PRO A 194 -5.13 -7.16 61.11
N ALA A 195 -4.19 -7.38 60.20
CA ALA A 195 -2.88 -6.74 60.20
C ALA A 195 -2.71 -5.86 58.96
N LEU A 196 -2.06 -4.70 59.15
CA LEU A 196 -1.81 -3.71 58.11
C LEU A 196 -0.33 -3.29 58.15
N ASP A 197 0.42 -3.66 57.13
CA ASP A 197 1.82 -3.30 56.93
C ASP A 197 1.93 -2.10 55.98
N ILE A 198 2.61 -1.04 56.42
CA ILE A 198 2.86 0.19 55.66
C ILE A 198 4.34 0.59 55.82
N PRO A 199 5.24 0.10 54.95
CA PRO A 199 6.66 0.44 55.05
C PRO A 199 6.92 1.88 54.59
N ILE A 200 7.62 2.65 55.43
CA ILE A 200 7.99 4.06 55.16
C ILE A 200 9.43 4.10 54.60
N PRO A 201 9.64 4.49 53.34
CA PRO A 201 10.96 4.47 52.71
C PRO A 201 11.81 5.68 53.14
N LEU A 202 12.70 5.48 54.13
CA LEU A 202 13.58 6.55 54.63
C LEU A 202 14.75 6.86 53.67
N PHE A 203 15.33 5.84 53.01
CA PHE A 203 16.56 5.97 52.21
C PHE A 203 16.31 5.86 50.69
N ASP A 204 15.71 4.75 50.21
CA ASP A 204 15.34 4.63 48.78
C ASP A 204 13.96 5.23 48.51
N GLN A 205 13.94 6.51 48.18
CA GLN A 205 12.75 7.23 47.70
C GLN A 205 12.47 7.01 46.19
N ARG A 206 13.12 6.01 45.56
CA ARG A 206 12.91 5.58 44.16
C ARG A 206 13.15 6.67 43.12
N GLN A 207 13.97 7.67 43.44
CA GLN A 207 14.25 8.83 42.60
C GLN A 207 14.76 8.43 41.21
N ALA A 208 15.61 7.39 41.12
CA ALA A 208 16.11 6.86 39.85
C ALA A 208 15.01 6.23 38.97
N LEU A 209 14.05 5.51 39.57
CA LEU A 209 12.90 4.95 38.85
C LEU A 209 11.97 6.07 38.34
N LEU A 210 11.76 7.11 39.15
CA LEU A 210 10.96 8.28 38.77
C LEU A 210 11.63 9.09 37.65
N ALA A 211 12.94 9.28 37.71
CA ALA A 211 13.74 9.93 36.67
C ALA A 211 13.72 9.12 35.36
N SER A 212 13.85 7.78 35.43
CA SER A 212 13.74 6.88 34.28
C SER A 212 12.34 6.93 33.65
N ALA A 213 11.27 6.97 34.46
CA ALA A 213 9.91 7.14 33.97
C ALA A 213 9.71 8.52 33.31
N ALA A 214 10.24 9.61 33.88
CA ALA A 214 10.20 10.94 33.26
C ALA A 214 10.97 11.00 31.94
N ALA A 215 12.16 10.38 31.88
CA ALA A 215 12.95 10.26 30.65
C ALA A 215 12.23 9.46 29.57
N ARG A 216 11.52 8.37 29.95
CA ARG A 216 10.66 7.60 29.04
C ARG A 216 9.49 8.40 28.49
N VAL A 217 8.85 9.25 29.30
CA VAL A 217 7.79 10.15 28.82
C VAL A 217 8.34 11.13 27.78
N ARG A 218 9.45 11.83 28.08
CA ARG A 218 10.11 12.73 27.12
C ARG A 218 10.51 12.00 25.83
N GLY A 219 11.20 10.87 25.94
CA GLY A 219 11.62 10.07 24.79
C GLY A 219 10.46 9.58 23.91
N ASN A 220 9.29 9.31 24.48
CA ASN A 220 8.08 8.99 23.72
C ASN A 220 7.47 10.24 23.05
N GLN A 221 7.50 11.41 23.70
CA GLN A 221 7.06 12.68 23.11
C GLN A 221 7.92 13.08 21.90
N GLU A 222 9.25 13.01 22.02
CA GLU A 222 10.16 13.29 20.90
C GLU A 222 9.95 12.31 19.73
N ARG A 223 9.74 11.02 20.03
CA ARG A 223 9.42 10.00 19.01
C ARG A 223 8.10 10.28 18.30
N TYR A 224 7.06 10.70 19.04
CA TYR A 224 5.78 11.09 18.47
C TYR A 224 5.92 12.32 17.54
N ALA A 225 6.66 13.34 17.96
CA ALA A 225 6.93 14.52 17.15
C ALA A 225 7.74 14.18 15.88
N ALA A 226 8.81 13.40 16.01
CA ALA A 226 9.61 12.94 14.88
C ALA A 226 8.81 12.07 13.91
N LEU A 227 7.94 11.19 14.42
CA LEU A 227 7.02 10.39 13.60
C LEU A 227 6.03 11.27 12.83
N ALA A 228 5.39 12.25 13.48
CA ALA A 228 4.48 13.18 12.82
C ALA A 228 5.15 14.01 11.70
N VAL A 229 6.41 14.43 11.89
CA VAL A 229 7.21 15.08 10.84
C VAL A 229 7.56 14.10 9.71
N GLY A 230 7.95 12.86 10.06
CA GLY A 230 8.24 11.80 9.10
C GLY A 230 7.05 11.40 8.24
N ILE A 231 5.85 11.32 8.82
CA ILE A 231 4.57 11.07 8.14
C ILE A 231 4.31 12.12 7.07
N ARG A 232 4.38 13.40 7.44
CA ARG A 232 4.19 14.52 6.51
C ARG A 232 5.19 14.48 5.35
N ALA A 233 6.46 14.13 5.62
CA ALA A 233 7.47 13.95 4.59
C ALA A 233 7.22 12.71 3.70
N GLN A 234 6.68 11.61 4.24
CA GLN A 234 6.26 10.43 3.47
C GLN A 234 5.10 10.77 2.54
N VAL A 235 4.07 11.48 3.02
CA VAL A 235 2.93 11.93 2.20
C VAL A 235 3.39 12.81 1.04
N ARG A 236 4.21 13.84 1.30
CA ARG A 236 4.73 14.71 0.23
C ARG A 236 5.56 13.94 -0.81
N ARG A 237 6.35 12.95 -0.37
CA ARG A 237 7.14 12.10 -1.28
C ARG A 237 6.25 11.18 -2.12
N ALA A 238 5.28 10.50 -1.51
CA ALA A 238 4.37 9.61 -2.21
C ALA A 238 3.46 10.38 -3.19
N TRP A 239 2.99 11.58 -2.81
CA TRP A 239 2.28 12.47 -3.70
C TRP A 239 3.12 12.83 -4.93
N SER A 240 4.34 13.33 -4.73
CA SER A 240 5.24 13.71 -5.83
C SER A 240 5.63 12.50 -6.71
N GLY A 241 5.74 11.30 -6.13
CA GLY A 241 5.92 10.06 -6.86
C GLY A 241 4.72 9.70 -7.75
N LEU A 242 3.50 9.74 -7.20
CA LEU A 242 2.26 9.51 -7.94
C LEU A 242 2.06 10.53 -9.07
N GLU A 243 2.29 11.82 -8.80
CA GLU A 243 2.19 12.90 -9.77
C GLU A 243 3.18 12.69 -10.94
N ALA A 244 4.43 12.35 -10.64
CA ALA A 244 5.45 12.05 -11.66
C ALA A 244 5.16 10.75 -12.44
N ALA A 245 4.63 9.71 -11.78
CA ALA A 245 4.26 8.46 -12.43
C ALA A 245 3.04 8.64 -13.35
N ARG A 246 2.02 9.39 -12.89
CA ARG A 246 0.85 9.78 -13.69
C ARG A 246 1.28 10.59 -14.91
N ALA A 247 2.07 11.65 -14.73
CA ALA A 247 2.55 12.49 -15.83
C ALA A 247 3.34 11.69 -16.87
N ARG A 248 4.16 10.72 -16.43
CA ARG A 248 4.88 9.81 -17.33
C ARG A 248 3.94 8.91 -18.12
N ALA A 249 2.97 8.28 -17.47
CA ALA A 249 2.02 7.38 -18.13
C ALA A 249 1.11 8.14 -19.11
N GLU A 250 0.61 9.33 -18.74
CA GLU A 250 -0.16 10.20 -19.63
C GLU A 250 0.68 10.70 -20.83
N TYR A 251 1.97 10.99 -20.65
CA TYR A 251 2.85 11.38 -21.75
C TYR A 251 3.07 10.23 -22.75
N PHE A 252 3.20 8.99 -22.27
CA PHE A 252 3.23 7.82 -23.14
C PHE A 252 1.91 7.66 -23.91
N GLU A 253 0.77 7.71 -23.23
CA GLU A 253 -0.57 7.57 -23.83
C GLU A 253 -0.87 8.66 -24.88
N LYS A 254 -0.61 9.93 -24.54
CA LYS A 254 -1.05 11.10 -25.33
C LYS A 254 -0.04 11.57 -26.38
N VAL A 255 1.24 11.24 -26.22
CA VAL A 255 2.31 11.73 -27.10
C VAL A 255 3.09 10.59 -27.76
N VAL A 256 3.65 9.66 -26.96
CA VAL A 256 4.59 8.66 -27.50
C VAL A 256 3.86 7.62 -28.36
N LEU A 257 2.80 6.99 -27.86
CA LEU A 257 2.10 5.93 -28.60
C LEU A 257 1.47 6.45 -29.92
N PRO A 258 0.82 7.63 -29.99
CA PRO A 258 0.35 8.20 -31.25
C PRO A 258 1.47 8.51 -32.26
N LEU A 259 2.63 8.99 -31.79
CA LEU A 259 3.78 9.25 -32.66
C LEU A 259 4.33 7.96 -33.28
N HIS A 260 4.53 6.91 -32.48
CA HIS A 260 4.99 5.62 -33.01
C HIS A 260 3.95 4.96 -33.93
N ALA A 261 2.65 5.08 -33.63
CA ALA A 261 1.59 4.61 -34.52
C ALA A 261 1.62 5.32 -35.88
N ARG A 262 1.81 6.64 -35.90
CA ARG A 262 1.94 7.43 -37.14
C ARG A 262 3.23 7.11 -37.91
N ILE A 263 4.36 6.93 -37.22
CA ILE A 263 5.63 6.51 -37.85
C ILE A 263 5.43 5.17 -38.56
N VAL A 264 4.73 4.22 -37.92
CA VAL A 264 4.39 2.92 -38.51
C VAL A 264 3.46 3.06 -39.73
N GLU A 265 2.46 3.95 -39.68
CA GLU A 265 1.56 4.17 -40.82
C GLU A 265 2.28 4.78 -42.03
N GLU A 266 3.07 5.84 -41.84
CA GLU A 266 3.79 6.49 -42.94
C GLU A 266 4.90 5.57 -43.50
N THR A 267 5.53 4.76 -42.64
CA THR A 267 6.48 3.72 -43.06
C THR A 267 5.77 2.63 -43.88
N GLN A 268 4.57 2.18 -43.48
CA GLN A 268 3.77 1.23 -44.26
C GLN A 268 3.39 1.81 -45.64
N ARG A 269 2.97 3.08 -45.71
CA ARG A 269 2.68 3.75 -46.98
C ARG A 269 3.90 3.81 -47.91
N LYS A 270 5.07 4.16 -47.37
CA LYS A 270 6.34 4.17 -48.13
C LYS A 270 6.75 2.78 -48.63
N TYR A 271 6.57 1.75 -47.80
CA TYR A 271 6.85 0.35 -48.18
C TYR A 271 5.91 -0.10 -49.31
N ASN A 272 4.61 0.16 -49.19
CA ASN A 272 3.62 -0.14 -50.24
C ASN A 272 3.92 0.59 -51.56
N GLY A 273 4.50 1.80 -51.49
CA GLY A 273 4.99 2.57 -52.65
C GLY A 273 6.38 2.16 -53.15
N MET A 274 6.98 1.07 -52.65
CA MET A 274 8.33 0.59 -52.99
C MET A 274 9.48 1.57 -52.70
N PHE A 275 9.24 2.60 -51.87
CA PHE A 275 10.25 3.61 -51.53
C PHE A 275 11.22 3.19 -50.43
N ILE A 276 10.93 2.11 -49.70
CA ILE A 276 11.76 1.56 -48.62
C ILE A 276 11.67 0.02 -48.57
N GLY A 277 12.72 -0.63 -48.05
CA GLY A 277 12.74 -2.08 -47.84
C GLY A 277 11.97 -2.55 -46.60
N VAL A 278 11.61 -3.84 -46.57
CA VAL A 278 10.79 -4.47 -45.52
C VAL A 278 11.37 -4.30 -44.10
N PHE A 279 12.71 -4.29 -43.96
CA PHE A 279 13.37 -4.15 -42.66
C PHE A 279 13.12 -2.79 -41.98
N GLN A 280 12.90 -1.71 -42.75
CA GLN A 280 12.55 -0.40 -42.17
C GLN A 280 11.12 -0.42 -41.59
N LEU A 281 10.19 -1.12 -42.24
CA LEU A 281 8.83 -1.35 -41.74
C LEU A 281 8.84 -2.25 -40.49
N LEU A 282 9.63 -3.32 -40.50
CA LEU A 282 9.83 -4.19 -39.33
C LEU A 282 10.44 -3.42 -38.15
N GLN A 283 11.40 -2.52 -38.39
CA GLN A 283 11.98 -1.69 -37.34
C GLN A 283 10.95 -0.72 -36.75
N ALA A 284 10.22 0.05 -37.57
CA ALA A 284 9.18 0.94 -37.08
C ALA A 284 8.11 0.20 -36.23
N LYS A 285 7.75 -1.03 -36.63
CA LYS A 285 6.85 -1.90 -35.85
C LYS A 285 7.45 -2.31 -34.50
N ARG A 286 8.74 -2.65 -34.43
CA ARG A 286 9.44 -2.96 -33.16
C ARG A 286 9.48 -1.74 -32.23
N ASP A 287 9.81 -0.57 -32.77
CA ASP A 287 9.85 0.68 -32.02
C ASP A 287 8.48 1.01 -31.41
N GLN A 288 7.39 0.73 -32.15
CA GLN A 288 6.02 0.84 -31.63
C GLN A 288 5.73 -0.13 -30.48
N VAL A 289 6.25 -1.36 -30.52
CA VAL A 289 6.07 -2.34 -29.44
C VAL A 289 6.93 -2.01 -28.21
N ASP A 290 8.13 -1.46 -28.36
CA ASP A 290 8.91 -0.95 -27.21
C ASP A 290 8.25 0.28 -26.57
N ALA A 291 7.67 1.19 -27.36
CA ALA A 291 6.85 2.27 -26.84
C ALA A 291 5.65 1.73 -26.03
N GLY A 292 5.00 0.67 -26.52
CA GLY A 292 3.95 -0.06 -25.78
C GLY A 292 4.46 -0.70 -24.48
N ARG A 293 5.64 -1.34 -24.52
CA ARG A 293 6.32 -1.93 -23.35
C ARG A 293 6.55 -0.89 -22.25
N ARG A 294 7.11 0.26 -22.63
CA ARG A 294 7.44 1.37 -21.71
C ARG A 294 6.20 2.09 -21.19
N TYR A 295 5.10 2.09 -21.95
CA TYR A 295 3.79 2.52 -21.44
C TYR A 295 3.27 1.58 -20.34
N VAL A 296 3.32 0.25 -20.54
CA VAL A 296 2.90 -0.72 -19.52
C VAL A 296 3.75 -0.61 -18.24
N GLU A 297 5.06 -0.41 -18.40
CA GLU A 297 5.99 -0.12 -17.30
C GLU A 297 5.60 1.16 -16.53
N ALA A 298 5.30 2.25 -17.23
CA ALA A 298 4.83 3.51 -16.63
C ALA A 298 3.45 3.38 -15.95
N LEU A 299 2.52 2.63 -16.55
CA LEU A 299 1.18 2.38 -16.01
C LEU A 299 1.23 1.51 -14.74
N SER A 300 2.10 0.50 -14.71
CA SER A 300 2.38 -0.29 -13.49
C SER A 300 2.95 0.61 -12.40
N GLY A 301 3.93 1.46 -12.74
CA GLY A 301 4.52 2.43 -11.83
C GLY A 301 3.50 3.44 -11.26
N TYR A 302 2.51 3.87 -12.05
CA TYR A 302 1.38 4.68 -11.57
C TYR A 302 0.55 3.94 -10.50
N TRP A 303 0.11 2.71 -10.80
CA TRP A 303 -0.74 1.95 -9.89
C TRP A 303 -0.02 1.59 -8.57
N VAL A 304 1.27 1.26 -8.62
CA VAL A 304 2.08 1.05 -7.41
C VAL A 304 2.24 2.36 -6.62
N SER A 305 2.57 3.47 -7.28
CA SER A 305 2.73 4.79 -6.63
C SER A 305 1.44 5.26 -5.95
N ARG A 306 0.27 4.88 -6.47
CA ARG A 306 -1.04 5.16 -5.86
C ARG A 306 -1.21 4.41 -4.54
N VAL A 307 -0.86 3.12 -4.51
CA VAL A 307 -0.88 2.31 -3.28
C VAL A 307 0.16 2.81 -2.28
N ASP A 308 1.30 3.34 -2.75
CA ASP A 308 2.28 4.01 -1.88
C ASP A 308 1.74 5.29 -1.25
N LEU A 309 0.89 6.06 -1.94
CA LEU A 309 0.19 7.21 -1.36
C LEU A 309 -0.92 6.77 -0.38
N GLU A 310 -1.69 5.72 -0.69
CA GLU A 310 -2.64 5.08 0.26
C GLU A 310 -1.91 4.66 1.56
N ARG A 311 -0.73 4.05 1.44
CA ARG A 311 0.12 3.66 2.59
C ARG A 311 0.72 4.87 3.32
N ALA A 312 1.08 5.93 2.61
CA ALA A 312 1.61 7.15 3.23
C ALA A 312 0.54 7.92 4.01
N VAL A 313 -0.71 7.94 3.52
CA VAL A 313 -1.88 8.53 4.16
C VAL A 313 -2.45 7.63 5.27
N GLY A 314 -2.33 6.31 5.15
CA GLY A 314 -2.88 5.35 6.11
C GLY A 314 -4.37 5.05 5.89
N GLY A 315 -4.83 5.10 4.64
CA GLY A 315 -6.24 4.91 4.28
C GLY A 315 -6.48 4.83 2.78
N GLU A 316 -7.68 4.41 2.38
CA GLU A 316 -8.06 4.28 0.97
C GLU A 316 -8.27 5.65 0.31
N LEU A 317 -7.64 5.83 -0.86
CA LEU A 317 -7.80 7.00 -1.72
C LEU A 317 -9.04 6.86 -2.61
N ARG A 318 -10.16 7.38 -2.10
CA ARG A 318 -11.39 7.56 -2.90
C ARG A 318 -11.11 8.50 -4.06
N LEU A 319 -11.59 8.13 -5.25
CA LEU A 319 -11.64 9.04 -6.39
C LEU A 319 -12.64 10.16 -6.10
N GLU A 320 -12.32 11.38 -6.51
CA GLU A 320 -13.35 12.40 -6.75
C GLU A 320 -14.08 12.04 -8.04
N GLU A 321 -15.08 11.15 -7.92
CA GLU A 321 -16.18 11.14 -8.88
C GLU A 321 -16.89 12.48 -8.77
N SER A 322 -16.79 13.31 -9.81
CA SER A 322 -17.47 14.59 -9.87
C SER A 322 -18.98 14.36 -9.78
N SER A 323 -19.58 14.68 -8.62
CA SER A 323 -21.01 14.52 -8.38
C SER A 323 -21.80 15.12 -9.56
N PRO A 324 -22.77 14.38 -10.14
CA PRO A 324 -23.61 14.94 -11.19
C PRO A 324 -24.32 16.19 -10.64
N PRO A 325 -24.46 17.27 -11.44
CA PRO A 325 -25.13 18.48 -10.97
C PRO A 325 -26.55 18.14 -10.58
N THR A 326 -26.92 18.41 -9.32
CA THR A 326 -28.25 18.13 -8.78
C THR A 326 -29.28 18.93 -9.57
N THR A 327 -29.97 18.29 -10.52
CA THR A 327 -31.14 18.86 -11.18
C THR A 327 -32.20 19.14 -10.11
N PRO A 328 -32.69 20.38 -9.98
CA PRO A 328 -33.70 20.69 -8.99
C PRO A 328 -35.00 19.95 -9.32
N THR A 329 -35.51 19.19 -8.35
CA THR A 329 -36.80 18.50 -8.46
C THR A 329 -37.89 19.53 -8.80
N PRO A 330 -38.70 19.33 -9.86
CA PRO A 330 -39.83 20.20 -10.13
C PRO A 330 -40.85 20.09 -8.98
N ALA A 331 -41.41 21.22 -8.56
CA ALA A 331 -42.45 21.23 -7.53
C ALA A 331 -43.69 20.48 -8.03
N GLY A 332 -44.28 19.63 -7.18
CA GLY A 332 -45.41 18.78 -7.55
C GLY A 332 -46.72 19.55 -7.69
N GLU A 333 -47.53 19.17 -8.68
CA GLU A 333 -48.93 19.58 -8.77
C GLU A 333 -49.79 18.88 -7.68
N PRO A 334 -50.85 19.55 -7.17
CA PRO A 334 -51.67 19.01 -6.11
C PRO A 334 -52.64 17.92 -6.62
N ALA A 335 -52.64 16.76 -5.97
CA ALA A 335 -53.60 15.70 -6.28
C ALA A 335 -55.03 16.12 -5.91
N MET A 336 -55.97 15.90 -6.84
CA MET A 336 -57.40 16.15 -6.61
C MET A 336 -57.97 15.21 -5.53
N ASN A 337 -58.77 15.76 -4.63
CA ASN A 337 -59.48 14.99 -3.60
C ASN A 337 -60.62 14.14 -4.23
N HIS A 338 -60.80 12.91 -3.75
CA HIS A 338 -61.96 12.09 -4.02
C HIS A 338 -62.37 11.34 -2.74
N GLN A 339 -63.51 11.73 -2.15
CA GLN A 339 -64.05 11.13 -0.94
C GLN A 339 -65.48 10.60 -1.16
N GLN A 340 -65.60 9.28 -1.05
CA GLN A 340 -66.78 8.41 -1.05
C GLN A 340 -66.34 7.13 -0.29
N HIS A 341 -67.11 6.34 0.47
CA HIS A 341 -68.49 6.31 1.00
C HIS A 341 -68.46 5.33 2.23
N HIS A 342 -69.42 5.15 3.15
CA HIS A 342 -70.77 5.70 3.42
C HIS A 342 -71.14 5.39 4.90
N GLN A 343 -71.97 6.22 5.56
CA GLN A 343 -72.79 5.89 6.76
C GLN A 343 -72.02 5.54 8.07
N GLY A 344 -72.61 5.56 9.27
CA GLY A 344 -73.92 6.05 9.72
C GLY A 344 -74.19 5.63 11.17
N GLY A 345 -74.83 6.49 11.97
CA GLY A 345 -75.10 6.28 13.41
C GLY A 345 -75.38 7.59 14.13
#